data_AF-A0A7X9JFY0-F1
#
_entry.id   AF-A0A7X9JFY0-F1
#
_cell.length_a   1.000
_cell.length_b   1.000
_cell.length_c   1.000
_cell.angle_alpha   90.00
_cell.angle_beta   90.00
_cell.angle_gamma   90.00
#
_symmetry.space_group_name_H-M   'P 1'
#
loop_
_entity.id
_entity.type
_entity.pdbx_description
1 polymer ?
#
loop_
_entity_poly.entity_id
_entity_poly.type
_entity_poly.pdbx_seq_one_letter_code
_entity_poly.pdbx_strand_id
1 'polypeptide(L)'
;MNNFLSDIISINGKMNLHPLTLKFTGESAHLEGPFLKDYYRLSLVHIRMFLIFGGILYAAFGVLDALLMPKQMLTIWLIRLIVIGPALILVLLLSFTNIFEKYIQPVLALAYIMAGGGIVAMIVVAPPPVSYSYYAGLMLTFTWGYT
;
A
#
# COMPACT_ATOMS: atom_id res chain seq x y z
N MET A 1 -18.25 -41.36 -25.27
CA MET A 1 -16.94 -41.04 -24.66
C MET A 1 -16.41 -39.64 -25.02
N ASN A 2 -17.05 -38.89 -25.94
CA ASN A 2 -16.59 -37.56 -26.35
C ASN A 2 -17.17 -36.39 -25.53
N ASN A 3 -18.29 -36.58 -24.80
CA ASN A 3 -18.87 -35.52 -23.97
C ASN A 3 -18.18 -35.38 -22.60
N PHE A 4 -17.64 -36.46 -22.05
CA PHE A 4 -16.96 -36.41 -20.74
C PHE A 4 -15.60 -35.69 -20.83
N LEU A 5 -14.91 -35.80 -21.97
CA LEU A 5 -13.66 -35.09 -22.21
C LEU A 5 -13.87 -33.60 -22.58
N SER A 6 -14.97 -33.25 -23.26
CA SER A 6 -15.34 -31.83 -23.45
C SER A 6 -15.74 -31.16 -22.14
N ASP A 7 -16.42 -31.88 -21.26
CA ASP A 7 -16.77 -31.38 -19.93
C ASP A 7 -15.52 -31.21 -19.06
N ILE A 8 -14.53 -32.12 -19.14
CA ILE A 8 -13.24 -31.97 -18.44
C ILE A 8 -12.41 -30.80 -18.99
N ILE A 9 -12.46 -30.52 -20.29
CA ILE A 9 -11.80 -29.35 -20.88
C ILE A 9 -12.52 -28.04 -20.47
N SER A 10 -13.84 -28.08 -20.29
CA SER A 10 -14.63 -26.98 -19.71
C SER A 10 -14.36 -26.76 -18.22
N ILE A 11 -13.93 -27.78 -17.47
CA ILE A 11 -13.47 -27.64 -16.08
C ILE A 11 -12.15 -26.84 -16.01
N ASN A 12 -11.41 -26.75 -17.11
CA ASN A 12 -10.27 -25.86 -17.25
C ASN A 12 -10.71 -24.48 -17.75
N GLY A 13 -11.63 -23.85 -17.00
CA GLY A 13 -12.11 -22.50 -17.28
C GLY A 13 -10.93 -21.53 -17.22
N LYS A 14 -10.31 -21.27 -18.37
CA LYS A 14 -9.27 -20.24 -18.50
C LYS A 14 -9.92 -18.91 -18.12
N MET A 15 -9.65 -18.43 -16.91
CA MET A 15 -9.99 -17.07 -16.52
C MET A 15 -9.34 -16.12 -17.54
N ASN A 16 -10.17 -15.54 -18.39
CA ASN A 16 -9.70 -14.60 -19.40
C ASN A 16 -9.45 -13.27 -18.71
N LEU A 17 -8.18 -12.91 -18.55
CA LEU A 17 -7.76 -11.66 -17.91
C LEU A 17 -7.23 -10.70 -18.98
N HIS A 18 -7.53 -9.42 -18.81
CA HIS A 18 -6.85 -8.39 -19.58
C HIS A 18 -5.38 -8.29 -19.11
N PRO A 19 -4.37 -8.39 -19.99
CA PRO A 19 -2.97 -8.58 -19.58
C PRO A 19 -2.36 -7.43 -18.78
N LEU A 20 -2.89 -6.20 -18.96
CA LEU A 20 -2.37 -5.01 -18.29
C LEU A 20 -3.16 -4.59 -17.05
N THR A 21 -4.48 -4.80 -17.07
CA THR A 21 -5.38 -4.34 -16.01
C THR A 21 -5.82 -5.48 -15.11
N LEU A 22 -5.55 -6.72 -15.51
CA LEU A 22 -5.93 -7.96 -14.86
C LEU A 22 -7.44 -8.07 -14.59
N LYS A 23 -8.27 -7.27 -15.28
CA LYS A 23 -9.73 -7.37 -15.19
C LYS A 23 -10.22 -8.66 -15.82
N PHE A 24 -11.26 -9.25 -15.25
CA PHE A 24 -11.94 -10.38 -15.88
C PHE A 24 -12.60 -9.94 -17.19
N THR A 25 -12.43 -10.77 -18.22
CA THR A 25 -12.93 -10.55 -19.58
C THR A 25 -13.66 -11.80 -20.10
N GLY A 26 -14.36 -11.69 -21.23
CA GLY A 26 -15.11 -12.79 -21.83
C GLY A 26 -16.20 -13.33 -20.89
N GLU A 27 -16.28 -14.65 -20.77
CA GLU A 27 -17.28 -15.35 -19.96
C GLU A 27 -17.21 -15.01 -18.46
N SER A 28 -16.01 -14.70 -17.95
CA SER A 28 -15.78 -14.37 -16.53
C SER A 28 -16.04 -12.90 -16.19
N ALA A 29 -16.35 -12.03 -17.17
CA ALA A 29 -16.50 -10.58 -16.95
C ALA A 29 -17.57 -10.22 -15.90
N HIS A 30 -18.62 -11.04 -15.78
CA HIS A 30 -19.68 -10.84 -14.80
C HIS A 30 -19.23 -11.01 -13.33
N LEU A 31 -18.08 -11.66 -13.09
CA LEU A 31 -17.52 -11.91 -11.76
C LEU A 31 -16.71 -10.72 -11.21
N GLU A 32 -16.32 -9.76 -12.05
CA GLU A 32 -15.50 -8.59 -11.66
C GLU A 32 -16.18 -7.74 -10.59
N GLY A 33 -17.46 -7.41 -10.77
CA GLY A 33 -18.22 -6.60 -9.81
C GLY A 33 -18.31 -7.24 -8.41
N PRO A 34 -18.80 -8.49 -8.30
CA PRO A 34 -18.81 -9.23 -7.04
C PRO A 34 -17.41 -9.38 -6.42
N PHE A 35 -16.40 -9.70 -7.24
CA PHE A 35 -15.02 -9.84 -6.78
C PHE A 35 -14.48 -8.56 -6.14
N LEU A 36 -14.61 -7.41 -6.81
CA LEU A 36 -14.12 -6.14 -6.28
C LEU A 36 -14.80 -5.77 -4.96
N LYS A 37 -16.10 -6.04 -4.84
CA LYS A 37 -16.87 -5.77 -3.62
C LYS A 37 -16.45 -6.67 -2.46
N ASP A 38 -16.27 -7.96 -2.71
CA ASP A 38 -15.80 -8.89 -1.69
C ASP A 38 -14.34 -8.63 -1.31
N TYR A 39 -13.47 -8.35 -2.28
CA TYR A 39 -12.09 -7.95 -2.06
C TYR A 39 -12.02 -6.69 -1.19
N TYR A 40 -12.83 -5.67 -1.49
CA TYR A 40 -12.92 -4.46 -0.67
C TYR A 40 -13.34 -4.78 0.76
N ARG A 41 -14.42 -5.55 0.95
CA ARG A 41 -14.92 -5.89 2.29
C ARG A 41 -13.88 -6.61 3.13
N LEU A 42 -13.15 -7.56 2.53
CA LEU A 42 -12.14 -8.36 3.21
C LEU A 42 -10.87 -7.55 3.49
N SER A 43 -10.38 -6.78 2.52
CA SER A 43 -9.13 -6.02 2.64
C SER A 43 -9.23 -4.80 3.56
N LEU A 44 -10.41 -4.17 3.66
CA LEU A 44 -10.56 -2.88 4.34
C LEU A 44 -10.18 -2.91 5.82
N VAL A 45 -10.49 -3.99 6.55
CA VAL A 45 -10.07 -4.13 7.95
C VAL A 45 -8.55 -4.23 8.05
N HIS A 46 -7.94 -5.05 7.19
CA HIS A 46 -6.48 -5.18 7.13
C HIS A 46 -5.82 -3.83 6.82
N ILE A 47 -6.26 -3.15 5.76
CA ILE A 47 -5.72 -1.84 5.36
C ILE A 47 -5.78 -0.84 6.51
N ARG A 48 -6.90 -0.74 7.23
CA ARG A 48 -7.04 0.16 8.39
C ARG A 48 -6.09 -0.21 9.52
N MET A 49 -5.99 -1.49 9.87
CA MET A 49 -5.04 -1.94 10.90
C MET A 49 -3.61 -1.59 10.49
N PHE A 50 -3.23 -1.88 9.25
CA PHE A 50 -1.91 -1.58 8.73
C PHE A 50 -1.63 -0.07 8.66
N LEU A 51 -2.60 0.78 8.31
CA LEU A 51 -2.48 2.25 8.38
C LEU A 51 -2.23 2.74 9.81
N ILE A 52 -2.92 2.18 10.80
CA ILE A 52 -2.76 2.56 12.20
C ILE A 52 -1.41 2.08 12.74
N PHE A 53 -1.10 0.79 12.61
CA PHE A 53 0.17 0.22 13.08
C PHE A 53 1.38 0.80 12.34
N GLY A 54 1.28 0.94 11.02
CA GLY A 54 2.28 1.60 10.19
C GLY A 54 2.50 3.04 10.61
N GLY A 55 1.42 3.80 10.83
CA GLY A 55 1.50 5.18 11.33
C GLY A 55 2.18 5.29 12.70
N ILE A 56 1.87 4.39 13.63
CA ILE A 56 2.50 4.33 14.97
C ILE A 56 4.00 4.03 14.85
N LEU A 57 4.37 2.98 14.10
CA LEU A 57 5.77 2.63 13.89
C LEU A 57 6.55 3.75 13.19
N TYR A 58 5.92 4.40 12.22
CA TYR A 58 6.49 5.52 11.49
C TYR A 58 6.71 6.75 12.39
N ALA A 59 5.78 7.02 13.32
CA ALA A 59 5.94 8.04 14.35
C ALA A 59 7.05 7.68 15.35
N ALA A 60 7.17 6.41 15.74
CA ALA A 60 8.23 5.92 16.63
C ALA A 60 9.62 6.10 16.01
N PHE A 61 9.76 5.87 14.70
CA PHE A 61 10.99 6.23 13.97
C PHE A 61 11.31 7.74 14.06
N GLY A 62 10.31 8.61 14.30
CA GLY A 62 10.51 10.06 14.48
C GLY A 62 11.29 10.37 15.74
N VAL A 63 10.97 9.65 16.82
CA VAL A 63 11.71 9.72 18.07
C VAL A 63 13.14 9.22 17.87
N LEU A 64 13.33 8.15 17.09
CA LEU A 64 14.66 7.64 16.77
C LEU A 64 15.52 8.68 16.01
N ASP A 65 14.93 9.41 15.05
CA ASP A 65 15.63 10.46 14.31
C ASP A 65 16.08 11.61 15.22
N ALA A 66 15.29 11.96 16.23
CA ALA A 66 15.65 12.96 17.23
C ALA A 66 16.87 12.55 18.07
N LEU A 67 16.98 11.26 18.38
CA LEU A 67 18.10 10.70 19.15
C LEU A 67 19.38 10.57 18.31
N LEU A 68 19.26 10.11 17.05
CA LEU A 68 20.41 9.86 16.18
C LEU A 68 20.94 11.12 15.52
N MET A 69 20.08 12.10 15.22
CA MET A 69 20.44 13.28 14.42
C MET A 69 19.82 14.57 14.96
N PRO A 70 20.18 14.99 16.19
CA PRO A 70 19.58 16.16 16.83
C PRO A 70 19.78 17.46 16.02
N LYS A 71 20.86 17.57 15.23
CA LYS A 71 21.16 18.76 14.41
C LYS A 71 20.29 18.89 13.16
N GLN A 72 19.82 17.78 12.57
CA GLN A 72 19.00 17.76 11.35
C GLN A 72 17.56 17.31 11.61
N MET A 73 17.20 17.05 12.87
CA MET A 73 15.88 16.57 13.29
C MET A 73 14.75 17.40 12.70
N LEU A 74 14.86 18.72 12.73
CA LEU A 74 13.81 19.63 12.28
C LEU A 74 13.50 19.46 10.79
N THR A 75 14.52 19.30 9.95
CA THR A 75 14.38 19.08 8.51
C THR A 75 13.73 17.73 8.21
N ILE A 76 14.15 16.67 8.90
CA ILE A 76 13.60 15.32 8.71
C ILE A 76 12.16 15.24 9.22
N TRP A 77 11.89 15.84 10.38
CA TRP A 77 10.55 15.92 10.94
C TRP A 77 9.62 16.75 10.07
N LEU A 78 10.11 17.82 9.42
CA LEU A 78 9.34 18.56 8.42
C LEU A 78 8.90 17.64 7.27
N ILE A 79 9.82 16.88 6.68
CA ILE A 79 9.49 15.92 5.62
C ILE A 79 8.47 14.88 6.13
N ARG A 80 8.69 14.36 7.34
CA ARG A 80 7.85 13.34 7.97
C ARG A 80 6.43 13.84 8.26
N LEU A 81 6.32 14.99 8.92
CA LEU A 81 5.07 15.52 9.48
C LEU A 81 4.28 16.40 8.51
N ILE A 82 4.90 16.93 7.45
CA ILE A 82 4.18 17.73 6.43
C ILE A 82 3.77 16.88 5.24
N VAL A 83 4.62 15.94 4.81
CA VAL A 83 4.33 15.17 3.60
C VAL A 83 3.67 13.84 3.95
N ILE A 84 4.35 13.02 4.76
CA ILE A 84 3.91 11.62 4.95
C ILE A 84 2.80 11.51 5.99
N GLY A 85 2.95 12.15 7.16
CA GLY A 85 1.95 12.11 8.22
C GLY A 85 0.54 12.52 7.75
N PRO A 86 0.37 13.69 7.12
CA PRO A 86 -0.92 14.15 6.62
C PRO A 86 -1.47 13.27 5.52
N ALA A 87 -0.61 12.75 4.63
CA ALA A 87 -1.01 11.80 3.61
C ALA A 87 -1.58 10.51 4.21
N LEU A 88 -0.90 9.92 5.22
CA LEU A 88 -1.38 8.71 5.88
C LEU A 88 -2.67 8.94 6.66
N ILE A 89 -2.79 10.07 7.36
CA ILE A 89 -4.03 10.46 8.05
C ILE A 89 -5.16 10.66 7.04
N LEU A 90 -4.89 11.32 5.91
CA LEU A 90 -5.89 11.55 4.86
C LEU A 90 -6.37 10.22 4.27
N VAL A 91 -5.46 9.29 3.98
CA VAL A 91 -5.80 7.95 3.48
C VAL A 91 -6.61 7.18 4.50
N LEU A 92 -6.25 7.26 5.79
CA LEU A 92 -7.00 6.64 6.87
C LEU A 92 -8.41 7.23 7.00
N LEU A 93 -8.57 8.55 6.96
CA LEU A 93 -9.87 9.21 6.99
C LEU A 93 -10.71 8.87 5.75
N LEU A 94 -10.08 8.88 4.58
CA LEU A 94 -10.74 8.50 3.33
C LEU A 94 -11.23 7.05 3.39
N SER A 95 -10.51 6.15 4.08
CA SER A 95 -10.89 4.75 4.25
C SER A 95 -12.23 4.54 4.96
N PHE A 96 -12.75 5.55 5.68
CA PHE A 96 -14.07 5.51 6.32
C PHE A 96 -15.21 6.04 5.42
N THR A 97 -14.89 6.50 4.21
CA THR A 97 -15.86 7.04 3.25
C THR A 97 -16.17 6.04 2.13
N ASN A 98 -17.35 6.17 1.51
CA ASN A 98 -17.76 5.34 0.38
C ASN A 98 -16.94 5.59 -0.89
N ILE A 99 -16.20 6.70 -0.96
CA ILE A 99 -15.34 7.04 -2.11
C ILE A 99 -14.15 6.05 -2.19
N PHE A 100 -13.70 5.55 -1.04
CA PHE A 100 -12.55 4.67 -0.96
C PHE A 100 -12.78 3.32 -1.66
N GLU A 101 -14.02 2.80 -1.66
CA GLU A 101 -14.38 1.56 -2.36
C GLU A 101 -14.02 1.60 -3.84
N LYS A 102 -14.22 2.75 -4.50
CA LYS A 102 -13.94 2.91 -5.93
C LYS A 102 -12.46 3.15 -6.24
N TYR A 103 -11.71 3.72 -5.28
CA TYR A 103 -10.35 4.23 -5.51
C TYR A 103 -9.30 3.60 -4.59
N ILE A 104 -9.59 2.45 -3.97
CA ILE A 104 -8.71 1.75 -3.04
C ILE A 104 -7.29 1.56 -3.60
N GLN A 105 -7.16 0.96 -4.78
CA GLN A 105 -5.86 0.67 -5.41
C GLN A 105 -5.04 1.94 -5.73
N PRO A 106 -5.57 2.95 -6.46
CA PRO A 106 -4.79 4.15 -6.76
C PRO A 106 -4.46 4.98 -5.52
N VAL A 107 -5.36 5.05 -4.52
CA VAL A 107 -5.10 5.79 -3.27
C VAL A 107 -3.98 5.12 -2.49
N LEU A 108 -4.01 3.79 -2.34
CA LEU A 108 -2.95 3.06 -1.64
C LEU A 108 -1.63 3.14 -2.39
N ALA A 109 -1.63 2.96 -3.72
CA ALA A 109 -0.43 3.10 -4.53
C ALA A 109 0.23 4.48 -4.35
N LEU A 110 -0.56 5.55 -4.39
CA LEU A 110 -0.06 6.90 -4.14
C LEU A 110 0.50 7.05 -2.72
N ALA A 111 -0.19 6.50 -1.72
CA ALA A 111 0.27 6.52 -0.33
C ALA A 111 1.63 5.84 -0.17
N TYR A 112 1.84 4.67 -0.77
CA TYR A 112 3.11 3.95 -0.73
C TYR A 112 4.23 4.66 -1.49
N ILE A 113 3.93 5.27 -2.65
CA ILE A 113 4.90 6.08 -3.39
C ILE A 113 5.34 7.29 -2.55
N MET A 114 4.40 7.98 -1.89
CA MET A 114 4.72 9.11 -1.02
C MET A 114 5.53 8.67 0.21
N ALA A 115 5.14 7.58 0.87
CA ALA A 115 5.84 7.04 2.03
C ALA A 115 7.27 6.61 1.67
N GLY A 116 7.43 5.79 0.63
CA GLY A 116 8.73 5.32 0.15
C GLY A 116 9.59 6.47 -0.36
N GLY A 117 9.02 7.36 -1.17
CA GLY A 117 9.69 8.54 -1.72
C GLY A 117 10.19 9.49 -0.63
N GLY A 118 9.41 9.73 0.43
CA GLY A 118 9.87 10.56 1.53
C GLY A 118 10.96 9.89 2.39
N ILE A 119 10.96 8.56 2.54
CA ILE A 119 12.11 7.86 3.17
C ILE A 119 13.36 7.99 2.30
N VAL A 120 13.24 7.84 0.98
CA VAL A 120 14.37 8.08 0.05
C VAL A 120 14.89 9.51 0.18
N ALA A 121 14.00 10.51 0.27
CA ALA A 121 14.41 11.89 0.50
C ALA A 121 15.14 12.07 1.84
N MET A 122 14.71 11.40 2.91
CA MET A 122 15.40 11.42 4.21
C MET A 122 16.79 10.78 4.12
N ILE A 123 16.97 9.69 3.37
CA ILE A 123 18.28 9.06 3.14
C ILE A 123 19.26 10.03 2.50
N VAL A 124 18.82 10.83 1.53
CA VAL A 124 19.66 11.81 0.82
C VAL A 124 20.09 12.96 1.74
N VAL A 125 19.23 13.38 2.66
CA VAL A 125 19.51 14.48 3.60
C VAL A 125 20.33 14.01 4.80
N ALA A 126 20.22 12.74 5.18
CA ALA A 126 20.90 12.21 6.34
C ALA A 126 22.43 12.10 6.15
N PRO A 127 23.25 12.60 7.09
CA PRO A 127 24.69 12.43 7.02
C PRO A 127 25.07 10.96 7.29
N PRO A 128 26.10 10.43 6.62
CA PRO A 128 26.70 9.16 7.00
C PRO A 128 27.23 9.22 8.44
N PRO A 129 27.12 8.15 9.25
CA PRO A 129 26.64 6.81 8.90
C PRO A 129 25.14 6.58 9.13
N VAL A 130 24.39 7.57 9.65
CA VAL A 130 22.98 7.38 10.03
C VAL A 130 22.10 7.11 8.81
N SER A 131 22.48 7.62 7.64
CA SER A 131 21.83 7.32 6.37
C SER A 131 21.69 5.81 6.09
N TYR A 132 22.61 4.98 6.58
CA TYR A 132 22.52 3.52 6.41
C TYR A 132 21.36 2.93 7.20
N SER A 133 21.06 3.44 8.40
CA SER A 133 19.98 2.92 9.27
C SER A 133 18.58 3.10 8.69
N TYR A 134 18.41 4.00 7.71
CA TYR A 134 17.12 4.24 7.05
C TYR A 134 16.65 3.07 6.16
N TYR A 135 17.49 2.06 5.91
CA TYR A 135 17.06 0.81 5.28
C TYR A 135 15.89 0.17 6.04
N ALA A 136 15.86 0.29 7.38
CA ALA A 136 14.79 -0.24 8.21
C ALA A 136 13.44 0.43 7.89
N GLY A 137 13.45 1.73 7.59
CA GLY A 137 12.26 2.47 7.15
C GLY A 137 11.77 2.02 5.78
N LEU A 138 12.67 1.75 4.83
CA LEU A 138 12.31 1.19 3.52
C LEU A 138 11.70 -0.20 3.67
N MET A 139 12.29 -1.06 4.50
CA MET A 139 11.75 -2.40 4.77
C MET A 139 10.35 -2.36 5.37
N LEU A 140 10.09 -1.41 6.29
CA LEU A 140 8.74 -1.18 6.82
C LEU A 140 7.76 -0.83 5.69
N THR A 141 8.16 0.08 4.79
CA THR A 141 7.29 0.55 3.69
C THR A 141 6.99 -0.58 2.70
N PHE A 142 7.97 -1.42 2.36
CA PHE A 142 7.74 -2.57 1.48
C PHE A 142 6.86 -3.64 2.13
N THR A 143 7.11 -3.96 3.40
CA THR A 143 6.29 -4.94 4.14
C THR A 143 4.83 -4.48 4.21
N TRP A 144 4.63 -3.17 4.38
CA TRP A 144 3.31 -2.57 4.42
C TRP A 144 2.63 -2.51 3.03
N GLY A 145 3.40 -2.35 1.96
CA GLY A 145 2.90 -2.34 0.57
C GLY A 145 2.33 -3.66 0.07
N TYR A 146 2.64 -4.78 0.75
CA TYR A 146 2.25 -6.13 0.32
C TYR A 146 0.82 -6.55 0.76
N THR A 147 -0.04 -5.60 1.13
CA THR A 147 -1.41 -5.86 1.62
C THR A 147 -2.45 -5.68 0.55
#